data_AF-A0A2A5DGG2-F1
#
_entry.id   AF-A0A2A5DGG2-F1
#
_cell.length_a   1.000
_cell.length_b   1.000
_cell.length_c   1.000
_cell.angle_alpha   90.00
_cell.angle_beta   90.00
_cell.angle_gamma   90.00
#
_symmetry.space_group_name_H-M   'P 1'
#
loop_
_entity.id
_entity.type
_entity.pdbx_description
1 polymer ?
#
loop_
_entity_poly.entity_id
_entity_poly.type
_entity_poly.pdbx_seq_one_letter_code
_entity_poly.pdbx_strand_id
1 'polypeptide(L)'
;MIVRPNETAYSKDTKLSLGGKVLESRGSDYVAALRDWVAKGSESEYAMSPEEVAAKVAPRTSDDAMAEAHFQLGNYFHQQDNAAKADTHWAKAQELRPESWNYHRQDWSFTPKEAGGHWMKKFQSMEDDEEYYPTLDLPNLTEK
;
A
#
# COMPACT_ATOMS: atom_id res chain seq x y z
N MET A 1 -16.42 -1.43 15.50
CA MET A 1 -14.97 -1.44 15.79
C MET A 1 -14.32 -2.57 15.02
N ILE A 2 -13.07 -2.40 14.61
CA ILE A 2 -12.34 -3.34 13.74
C ILE A 2 -10.86 -3.39 14.12
N VAL A 3 -10.24 -4.56 13.98
CA VAL A 3 -8.78 -4.73 13.94
C VAL A 3 -8.37 -4.88 12.47
N ARG A 4 -7.52 -3.98 11.96
CA ARG A 4 -7.01 -4.05 10.57
C ARG A 4 -5.50 -3.82 10.54
N PRO A 5 -4.72 -4.60 9.77
CA PRO A 5 -3.32 -4.33 9.55
C PRO A 5 -3.18 -3.22 8.50
N ASN A 6 -2.08 -2.50 8.56
CA ASN A 6 -1.60 -1.57 7.54
C ASN A 6 -0.56 -2.21 6.60
N GLU A 7 0.04 -3.34 7.00
CA GLU A 7 0.87 -4.19 6.15
C GLU A 7 0.06 -5.23 5.35
N THR A 8 0.73 -5.97 4.46
CA THR A 8 0.14 -7.15 3.83
C THR A 8 -0.14 -8.22 4.88
N ALA A 9 -1.37 -8.73 4.90
CA ALA A 9 -1.80 -9.69 5.91
C ALA A 9 -1.18 -11.07 5.68
N TYR A 10 -0.05 -11.34 6.33
CA TYR A 10 0.48 -12.69 6.51
C TYR A 10 -0.03 -13.29 7.81
N SER A 11 -0.24 -14.60 7.85
CA SER A 11 -0.65 -15.31 9.07
C SER A 11 0.54 -15.70 9.97
N LYS A 12 1.77 -15.37 9.56
CA LYS A 12 3.04 -15.70 10.20
C LYS A 12 4.04 -14.59 9.92
N ASP A 13 5.03 -14.47 10.79
CA ASP A 13 6.14 -13.56 10.57
C ASP A 13 6.89 -13.97 9.31
N THR A 14 7.05 -13.02 8.39
CA THR A 14 7.76 -13.25 7.13
C THR A 14 8.83 -12.20 6.97
N LYS A 15 10.03 -12.63 6.61
CA LYS A 15 11.16 -11.77 6.28
C LYS A 15 11.59 -12.04 4.85
N LEU A 16 11.59 -11.02 4.01
CA LEU A 16 11.94 -11.11 2.61
C LEU A 16 13.02 -10.07 2.31
N SER A 17 14.19 -10.54 1.86
CA SER A 17 15.28 -9.67 1.44
C SER A 17 15.24 -9.47 -0.08
N LEU A 18 15.05 -8.23 -0.53
CA LEU A 18 14.98 -7.87 -1.95
C LEU A 18 15.89 -6.67 -2.20
N GLY A 19 16.74 -6.74 -3.23
CA GLY A 19 17.51 -5.58 -3.67
C GLY A 19 18.41 -4.92 -2.60
N GLY A 20 18.75 -5.63 -1.52
CA GLY A 20 19.53 -5.11 -0.38
C GLY A 20 18.69 -4.55 0.78
N LYS A 21 17.37 -4.41 0.61
CA LYS A 21 16.42 -4.00 1.66
C LYS A 21 15.65 -5.22 2.20
N VAL A 22 15.11 -5.09 3.41
CA VAL A 22 14.36 -6.14 4.11
C VAL A 22 12.91 -5.71 4.25
N LEU A 23 11.98 -6.58 3.84
CA LEU A 23 10.57 -6.48 4.16
C LEU A 23 10.26 -7.47 5.27
N GLU A 24 9.80 -6.98 6.41
CA GLU A 24 9.32 -7.81 7.52
C GLU A 24 7.81 -7.61 7.67
N SER A 25 7.10 -8.68 7.99
CA SER A 25 5.70 -8.65 8.41
C SER A 25 5.57 -9.30 9.77
N ARG A 26 4.70 -8.76 10.63
CA ARG A 26 4.45 -9.23 11.99
C ARG A 26 3.14 -10.01 12.05
N GLY A 27 2.99 -10.97 11.14
CA GLY A 27 1.76 -11.73 10.96
C GLY A 27 1.29 -12.47 12.22
N SER A 28 2.22 -12.92 13.07
CA SER A 28 1.85 -13.62 14.31
C SER A 28 1.18 -12.68 15.32
N ASP A 29 1.67 -11.45 15.43
CA ASP A 29 1.10 -10.42 16.31
C ASP A 29 -0.28 -9.98 15.82
N TYR A 30 -0.44 -9.79 14.50
CA TYR A 30 -1.75 -9.51 13.91
C TYR A 30 -2.76 -10.63 14.19
N VAL A 31 -2.35 -11.90 14.04
CA VAL A 31 -3.22 -13.05 14.35
C VAL A 31 -3.59 -13.11 15.84
N ALA A 32 -2.67 -12.75 16.74
CA ALA A 32 -2.96 -12.66 18.17
C ALA A 32 -4.02 -11.58 18.46
N ALA A 33 -3.84 -10.38 17.90
CA ALA A 33 -4.81 -9.28 18.04
C ALA A 33 -6.19 -9.62 17.46
N LEU A 34 -6.24 -10.29 16.30
CA LEU A 34 -7.50 -10.78 15.73
C LEU A 34 -8.21 -11.77 16.65
N ARG A 35 -7.48 -12.71 17.26
CA ARG A 35 -8.07 -13.69 18.18
C ARG A 35 -8.62 -13.02 19.43
N ASP A 36 -7.92 -12.02 19.95
CA ASP A 36 -8.41 -11.22 21.07
C ASP A 36 -9.71 -10.49 20.73
N TRP A 37 -9.74 -9.84 19.56
CA TRP A 37 -10.93 -9.17 19.05
C TRP A 37 -12.10 -10.13 18.80
N VAL A 38 -11.86 -11.33 18.27
CA VAL A 38 -12.92 -12.35 18.12
C VAL A 38 -13.49 -12.75 19.49
N ALA A 39 -12.66 -12.81 20.53
CA ALA A 39 -13.10 -13.20 21.88
C ALA A 39 -13.83 -12.07 22.64
N LYS A 40 -13.36 -10.83 22.52
CA LYS A 40 -13.84 -9.68 23.32
C LYS A 40 -14.72 -8.70 22.52
N GLY A 41 -14.80 -8.85 21.21
CA GLY A 41 -15.49 -7.94 20.32
C GLY A 41 -15.01 -6.50 20.51
N SER A 42 -15.95 -5.62 20.85
CA SER A 42 -15.68 -4.20 21.09
C SER A 42 -14.73 -3.91 22.25
N GLU A 43 -14.54 -4.84 23.17
CA GLU A 43 -13.74 -4.63 24.39
C GLU A 43 -12.28 -5.06 24.21
N SER A 44 -11.87 -5.49 23.01
CA SER A 44 -10.46 -5.81 22.74
C SER A 44 -9.62 -4.54 22.73
N GLU A 45 -8.44 -4.62 23.33
CA GLU A 45 -7.47 -3.52 23.36
C GLU A 45 -6.95 -3.14 21.97
N TYR A 46 -7.07 -4.05 21.00
CA TYR A 46 -6.65 -3.84 19.62
C TYR A 46 -7.77 -3.26 18.74
N ALA A 47 -9.01 -3.21 19.24
CA ALA A 47 -10.15 -2.76 18.46
C ALA A 47 -10.11 -1.24 18.29
N MET A 48 -10.01 -0.76 17.05
CA MET A 48 -10.07 0.67 16.78
C MET A 48 -11.51 1.19 16.84
N SER A 49 -11.66 2.33 17.51
CA SER A 49 -12.85 3.18 17.48
C SER A 49 -13.11 3.75 16.08
N PRO A 50 -14.35 4.14 15.78
CA PRO A 50 -14.66 4.85 14.53
C PRO A 50 -13.79 6.09 14.29
N GLU A 51 -13.48 6.83 15.36
CA GLU A 51 -12.66 8.04 15.32
C GLU A 51 -11.20 7.74 14.96
N GLU A 52 -10.62 6.68 15.54
CA GLU A 52 -9.26 6.23 15.19
C GLU A 52 -9.20 5.73 13.75
N VAL A 53 -10.21 5.00 13.29
CA VAL A 53 -10.30 4.57 11.88
C VAL A 53 -10.37 5.80 10.96
N ALA A 54 -11.19 6.80 11.30
CA ALA A 54 -11.31 8.02 10.52
C ALA A 54 -10.01 8.83 10.50
N ALA A 55 -9.30 8.94 11.63
CA ALA A 55 -8.02 9.65 11.72
C ALA A 55 -6.92 8.98 10.87
N LYS A 56 -6.95 7.65 10.72
CA LYS A 56 -6.03 6.90 9.85
C LYS A 56 -6.38 6.99 8.37
N VAL A 57 -7.56 7.50 8.00
CA VAL A 57 -7.89 7.79 6.60
C VAL A 57 -7.30 9.15 6.26
N ALA A 58 -6.21 9.14 5.48
CA ALA A 58 -5.58 10.37 5.02
C ALA A 58 -6.59 11.28 4.27
N PRO A 59 -6.66 12.58 4.60
CA PRO A 59 -7.52 13.51 3.87
C PRO A 59 -7.02 13.62 2.42
N ARG A 60 -7.96 13.56 1.46
CA ARG A 60 -7.62 13.67 0.04
C ARG A 60 -7.21 15.11 -0.29
N THR A 61 -6.02 15.28 -0.85
CA THR A 61 -5.57 16.56 -1.41
C THR A 61 -6.16 16.80 -2.80
N SER A 62 -5.99 18.03 -3.32
CA SER A 62 -6.35 18.33 -4.72
C SER A 62 -5.52 17.50 -5.71
N ASP A 63 -4.23 17.28 -5.41
CA ASP A 63 -3.34 16.48 -6.25
C ASP A 63 -3.75 15.01 -6.24
N ASP A 64 -4.28 14.50 -5.12
CA ASP A 64 -4.83 13.15 -5.03
C ASP A 64 -6.04 12.96 -5.96
N ALA A 65 -6.92 13.97 -5.99
CA ALA A 65 -8.08 13.97 -6.87
C ALA A 65 -7.66 14.05 -8.34
N MET A 66 -6.68 14.89 -8.66
CA MET A 66 -6.17 15.04 -10.01
C MET A 66 -5.44 13.78 -10.49
N ALA A 67 -4.60 13.17 -9.65
CA ALA A 67 -3.89 11.95 -9.95
C ALA A 67 -4.86 10.79 -10.23
N GLU A 68 -5.90 10.65 -9.41
CA GLU A 68 -6.96 9.65 -9.63
C GLU A 68 -7.69 9.90 -10.95
N ALA A 69 -8.03 11.15 -11.29
CA ALA A 69 -8.69 11.47 -12.56
C ALA A 69 -7.80 11.11 -13.76
N HIS A 70 -6.52 11.45 -13.71
CA HIS A 70 -5.54 11.04 -14.72
C HIS A 70 -5.41 9.52 -14.80
N PHE A 71 -5.35 8.83 -13.67
CA PHE A 71 -5.28 7.38 -13.62
C PHE A 71 -6.48 6.72 -14.31
N GLN A 72 -7.70 7.19 -14.03
CA GLN A 72 -8.92 6.68 -14.67
C GLN A 72 -8.96 6.98 -16.17
N LEU A 73 -8.48 8.15 -16.61
CA LEU A 73 -8.33 8.45 -18.05
C LEU A 73 -7.32 7.53 -18.72
N GLY A 74 -6.21 7.21 -18.06
CA GLY A 74 -5.23 6.25 -18.55
C GLY A 74 -5.86 4.87 -18.79
N ASN A 75 -6.59 4.36 -17.79
CA ASN A 75 -7.31 3.09 -17.89
C ASN A 75 -8.35 3.11 -19.02
N TYR A 76 -9.10 4.21 -19.15
CA TYR A 76 -10.08 4.38 -20.22
C TYR A 76 -9.41 4.32 -21.61
N PHE A 77 -8.34 5.08 -21.84
CA PHE A 77 -7.68 5.08 -23.16
C PHE A 77 -7.01 3.75 -23.48
N HIS A 78 -6.46 3.05 -22.48
CA HIS A 78 -5.95 1.70 -22.67
C HIS A 78 -7.06 0.74 -23.13
N GLN A 79 -8.25 0.79 -22.53
CA GLN A 79 -9.40 -0.03 -22.96
C GLN A 79 -9.88 0.28 -24.38
N GLN A 80 -9.47 1.42 -24.95
CA GLN A 80 -9.75 1.81 -26.34
C GLN A 80 -8.55 1.56 -27.27
N ASP A 81 -7.58 0.73 -26.86
CA ASP A 81 -6.34 0.43 -27.58
C ASP A 81 -5.50 1.68 -27.92
N ASN A 82 -5.64 2.75 -27.15
CA ASN A 82 -4.90 4.00 -27.33
C ASN A 82 -3.76 4.13 -26.31
N ALA A 83 -2.71 3.34 -26.52
CA ALA A 83 -1.54 3.27 -25.64
C ALA A 83 -0.90 4.66 -25.41
N ALA A 84 -0.70 5.45 -26.47
CA ALA A 84 -0.05 6.76 -26.35
C ALA A 84 -0.77 7.72 -25.38
N LYS A 85 -2.12 7.73 -25.40
CA LYS A 85 -2.89 8.52 -24.43
C LYS A 85 -2.91 7.89 -23.04
N ALA A 86 -2.97 6.56 -22.97
CA ALA A 86 -2.90 5.85 -21.70
C ALA A 86 -1.61 6.21 -20.95
N ASP A 87 -0.46 6.08 -21.62
CA ASP A 87 0.87 6.39 -21.09
C ASP A 87 0.96 7.84 -20.63
N THR A 88 0.44 8.78 -21.42
CA THR A 88 0.42 10.21 -21.06
C THR A 88 -0.32 10.45 -19.74
N HIS A 89 -1.47 9.81 -19.57
CA HIS A 89 -2.30 9.99 -18.40
C HIS A 89 -1.76 9.25 -17.17
N TRP A 90 -1.24 8.03 -17.32
CA TRP A 90 -0.58 7.33 -16.21
C TRP A 90 0.69 8.03 -15.77
N ALA A 91 1.52 8.55 -16.69
CA ALA A 91 2.70 9.34 -16.35
C ALA A 91 2.33 10.57 -15.51
N LYS A 92 1.23 11.26 -15.85
CA LYS A 92 0.78 12.41 -15.06
C LYS A 92 0.27 12.01 -13.67
N ALA A 93 -0.41 10.87 -13.55
CA ALA A 93 -0.81 10.34 -12.24
C ALA A 93 0.40 9.99 -11.37
N GLN A 94 1.44 9.39 -11.97
CA GLN A 94 2.71 9.09 -11.30
C GLN A 94 3.50 10.35 -10.92
N GLU A 95 3.47 11.41 -11.74
CA GLU A 95 4.10 12.70 -11.44
C GLU A 95 3.43 13.40 -10.24
N LEU A 96 2.10 13.38 -10.19
CA LEU A 96 1.33 13.98 -9.10
C LEU A 96 1.44 13.21 -7.78
N ARG A 97 1.63 11.89 -7.84
CA ARG A 97 1.68 10.99 -6.68
C ARG A 97 2.81 9.97 -6.85
N PRO A 98 4.09 10.39 -6.81
CA PRO A 98 5.23 9.53 -7.10
C PRO A 98 5.39 8.37 -6.11
N GLU A 99 4.88 8.51 -4.89
CA GLU A 99 4.89 7.49 -3.84
C GLU A 99 3.78 6.43 -4.01
N SER A 100 2.77 6.69 -4.86
CA SER A 100 1.67 5.76 -5.12
C SER A 100 2.10 4.55 -5.95
N TRP A 101 2.48 3.47 -5.28
CA TRP A 101 2.80 2.18 -5.92
C TRP A 101 1.69 1.63 -6.82
N ASN A 102 0.43 1.99 -6.56
CA ASN A 102 -0.70 1.55 -7.38
C ASN A 102 -0.62 2.09 -8.82
N TYR A 103 -0.34 3.38 -8.98
CA TYR A 103 -0.29 4.02 -10.30
C TYR A 103 0.88 3.49 -11.13
N HIS A 104 2.03 3.26 -10.48
CA HIS A 104 3.19 2.62 -11.10
C HIS A 104 2.90 1.18 -11.52
N ARG A 105 2.36 0.35 -10.61
CA ARG A 105 2.11 -1.08 -10.90
C ARG A 105 1.04 -1.31 -11.95
N GLN A 106 0.02 -0.45 -12.03
CA GLN A 106 -1.01 -0.58 -13.06
C GLN A 106 -0.41 -0.43 -14.46
N ASP A 107 0.38 0.63 -14.68
CA ASP A 107 1.08 0.87 -15.94
C ASP A 107 1.98 -0.32 -16.30
N TRP A 108 2.85 -0.72 -15.36
CA TRP A 108 3.77 -1.84 -15.57
C TRP A 108 3.07 -3.20 -15.75
N SER A 109 1.83 -3.37 -15.29
CA SER A 109 1.10 -4.63 -15.45
C SER A 109 0.85 -4.99 -16.91
N PHE A 110 0.89 -4.01 -17.82
CA PHE A 110 0.74 -4.21 -19.25
C PHE A 110 2.05 -4.61 -19.96
N THR A 111 3.20 -4.48 -19.28
CA THR A 111 4.52 -4.95 -19.74
C THR A 111 5.11 -5.99 -18.79
N PRO A 112 4.51 -7.20 -18.67
CA PRO A 112 4.82 -8.16 -17.60
C PRO A 112 6.28 -8.65 -17.59
N LYS A 113 6.98 -8.60 -18.73
CA LYS A 113 8.41 -8.94 -18.82
C LYS A 113 9.31 -7.89 -18.14
N GLU A 114 8.88 -6.64 -18.10
CA GLU A 114 9.63 -5.49 -17.61
C GLU A 114 9.16 -5.07 -16.21
N ALA A 115 7.92 -5.40 -15.85
CA ALA A 115 7.27 -5.01 -14.61
C ALA A 115 8.12 -5.28 -13.35
N GLY A 116 8.71 -6.47 -13.25
CA GLY A 116 9.58 -6.83 -12.12
C GLY A 116 10.84 -5.96 -12.04
N GLY A 117 11.42 -5.59 -13.18
CA GLY A 117 12.58 -4.71 -13.25
C GLY A 117 12.25 -3.28 -12.86
N HIS A 118 11.12 -2.75 -13.36
CA HIS A 118 10.63 -1.43 -12.96
C HIS A 118 10.32 -1.35 -11.46
N TRP A 119 9.67 -2.38 -10.92
CA TRP A 119 9.40 -2.50 -9.49
C TRP A 119 10.69 -2.50 -8.68
N MET A 120 11.67 -3.34 -9.04
CA MET A 120 12.94 -3.44 -8.32
C MET A 120 13.69 -2.10 -8.35
N LYS A 121 13.74 -1.43 -9.50
CA LYS A 121 14.38 -0.12 -9.63
C LYS A 121 13.76 0.92 -8.71
N LYS A 122 12.43 1.03 -8.67
CA LYS A 122 11.74 1.95 -7.75
C LYS A 122 11.92 1.54 -6.29
N PHE A 123 11.92 0.24 -6.00
CA PHE A 123 12.04 -0.27 -4.63
C PHE A 123 13.42 0.03 -4.04
N GLN A 124 14.46 -0.09 -4.86
CA GLN A 124 15.83 0.24 -4.47
C GLN A 124 16.07 1.76 -4.37
N SER A 125 15.29 2.58 -5.07
CA SER A 125 15.40 4.04 -5.00
C SER A 125 14.63 4.65 -3.83
N MET A 126 13.93 3.85 -3.02
CA MET A 126 13.27 4.33 -1.81
C MET A 126 14.32 4.79 -0.80
N GLU A 127 14.07 5.92 -0.15
CA GLU A 127 14.84 6.35 1.02
C GLU A 127 14.66 5.34 2.18
N ASP A 128 15.49 5.44 3.20
CA ASP A 128 15.46 4.47 4.32
C ASP A 128 14.27 4.67 5.28
N ASP A 129 13.64 5.85 5.26
CA ASP A 129 12.42 6.16 6.00
C ASP A 129 11.13 5.90 5.21
N GLU A 130 11.24 5.59 3.91
CA GLU A 130 10.09 5.17 3.11
C GLU A 130 9.79 3.68 3.30
N GLU A 131 8.55 3.36 3.67
CA GLU A 131 8.10 1.97 3.84
C GLU A 131 7.31 1.48 2.63
N TYR A 132 7.71 0.36 2.04
CA TYR A 132 6.95 -0.25 0.93
C TYR A 132 5.61 -0.81 1.38
N TYR A 133 5.58 -1.39 2.58
CA TYR A 133 4.37 -1.67 3.35
C TYR A 133 4.54 -1.02 4.72
N PRO A 134 3.57 -0.20 5.16
CA PRO A 134 3.59 0.35 6.50
C PRO A 134 3.69 -0.75 7.55
N THR A 135 4.60 -0.62 8.52
CA THR A 135 4.79 -1.60 9.59
C THR A 135 3.55 -1.74 10.46
N LEU A 136 3.27 -2.97 10.93
CA LEU A 136 2.08 -3.26 11.75
C LEU A 136 1.90 -2.25 12.90
N ASP A 137 0.81 -1.51 12.87
CA ASP A 137 0.46 -0.47 13.86
C ASP A 137 -0.68 -0.97 14.78
N LEU A 138 -0.29 -1.64 15.87
CA LEU A 138 -1.17 -2.10 16.95
C LEU A 138 -0.67 -1.57 18.31
N PRO A 139 -1.58 -1.28 19.26
CA PRO A 139 -1.21 -0.90 20.61
C PRO A 139 -0.42 -2.01 21.30
N ASN A 140 0.53 -1.63 22.16
CA ASN A 140 1.37 -2.53 22.96
C ASN A 140 2.25 -3.50 22.14
N LEU A 141 2.51 -3.22 20.86
CA LEU A 141 3.58 -3.92 20.14
C LEU A 141 4.92 -3.50 20.76
N THR A 142 5.63 -4.46 21.35
CA THR A 142 7.02 -4.23 21.74
C THR A 142 7.85 -3.93 20.49
N GLU A 143 8.69 -2.90 20.58
CA GLU A 143 9.82 -2.68 19.67
C GLU A 143 10.80 -3.86 19.84
N LYS A 144 11.40 -4.33 18.74
CA LYS A 144 12.48 -5.33 18.78
C LYS A 144 13.82 -4.65 18.91
#